data_AF-A0A832TUH5-F1
#
_entry.id   AF-A0A832TUH5-F1
#
_cell.length_a   1.000
_cell.length_b   1.000
_cell.length_c   1.000
_cell.angle_alpha   90.00
_cell.angle_beta   90.00
_cell.angle_gamma   90.00
#
_symmetry.space_group_name_H-M   'P 1'
#
loop_
_entity.id
_entity.type
_entity.pdbx_description
1 polymer ?
#
loop_
_entity_poly.entity_id
_entity_poly.type
_entity_poly.pdbx_seq_one_letter_code
_entity_poly.pdbx_strand_id
1 'polypeptide(L)'
;MVCVSTSATAFEPEKVGVNPKLENYTAGFFPPTILNVTDGVYVARGYNRDNPVLIEGTGGLIVIDPGESIPAAEVVKEAYNQKLNNIFDRKPVKAIIYTHHHDCHIHGASVFADNNTEIIAHE
;
A
#
# COMPACT_ATOMS: atom_id res chain seq x y z
N MET A 1 8.63 -35.90 1.86
CA MET A 1 7.88 -34.67 2.20
C MET A 1 6.99 -34.34 1.01
N VAL A 2 5.72 -34.74 1.04
CA VAL A 2 4.78 -34.46 -0.06
C VAL A 2 4.12 -33.14 0.26
N CYS A 3 4.44 -32.09 -0.50
CA CYS A 3 3.80 -30.80 -0.40
C CYS A 3 2.42 -30.92 -1.05
N VAL A 4 1.36 -30.99 -0.24
CA VAL A 4 -0.02 -30.98 -0.75
C VAL A 4 -0.39 -29.53 -1.00
N SER A 5 -0.29 -29.09 -2.26
CA SER A 5 -0.82 -27.80 -2.71
C SER A 5 -2.35 -27.90 -2.78
N THR A 6 -3.04 -27.59 -1.69
CA THR A 6 -4.48 -27.33 -1.76
C THR A 6 -4.68 -25.97 -2.42
N SER A 7 -5.00 -25.98 -3.72
CA SER A 7 -5.51 -24.80 -4.40
C SER A 7 -6.89 -24.51 -3.82
N ALA A 8 -6.98 -23.50 -2.95
CA ALA A 8 -8.26 -23.04 -2.45
C ALA A 8 -9.03 -22.44 -3.63
N THR A 9 -10.18 -23.02 -3.97
CA THR A 9 -11.12 -22.45 -4.92
C THR A 9 -11.56 -21.09 -4.39
N ALA A 10 -11.53 -20.05 -5.23
CA ALA A 10 -12.02 -18.73 -4.85
C ALA A 10 -13.49 -18.83 -4.43
N PHE A 11 -13.82 -18.24 -3.28
CA PHE A 11 -15.20 -18.13 -2.85
C PHE A 11 -15.88 -17.05 -3.68
N GLU A 12 -16.84 -17.47 -4.52
CA GLU A 12 -17.72 -16.57 -5.24
C GLU A 12 -19.02 -16.40 -4.43
N PRO A 13 -19.21 -15.29 -3.71
CA PRO A 13 -20.43 -15.06 -2.95
C PRO A 13 -21.65 -14.94 -3.87
N GLU A 14 -22.82 -15.29 -3.35
CA GLU A 14 -24.09 -15.01 -4.03
C GLU A 14 -24.21 -13.51 -4.33
N LYS A 15 -24.55 -13.17 -5.57
CA LYS A 15 -24.77 -11.78 -5.97
C LYS A 15 -26.14 -11.31 -5.47
N VAL A 16 -26.13 -10.49 -4.43
CA VAL A 16 -27.31 -9.79 -3.94
C VAL A 16 -27.38 -8.38 -4.52
N GLY A 17 -28.58 -7.79 -4.56
CA GLY A 17 -28.74 -6.40 -5.01
C GLY A 17 -27.98 -5.43 -4.11
N VAL A 18 -27.17 -4.55 -4.71
CA VAL A 18 -26.42 -3.50 -4.02
C VAL A 18 -27.15 -2.16 -4.22
N ASN A 19 -27.11 -1.29 -3.21
CA ASN A 19 -27.61 0.08 -3.39
C ASN A 19 -26.81 0.78 -4.51
N PRO A 20 -27.45 1.38 -5.54
CA PRO A 20 -26.73 1.99 -6.67
C PRO A 20 -25.71 3.06 -6.27
N LYS A 21 -25.96 3.79 -5.16
CA LYS A 21 -25.02 4.78 -4.63
C LYS A 21 -23.74 4.12 -4.10
N LEU A 22 -23.87 2.98 -3.40
CA LEU A 22 -22.74 2.23 -2.89
C LEU A 22 -21.95 1.59 -4.04
N GLU A 23 -22.64 1.00 -5.01
CA GLU A 23 -22.01 0.42 -6.20
C GLU A 23 -21.19 1.45 -6.97
N ASN A 24 -21.76 2.62 -7.26
CA ASN A 24 -21.06 3.69 -7.95
C ASN A 24 -19.87 4.25 -7.15
N TYR A 25 -19.99 4.32 -5.82
CA TYR A 25 -18.88 4.73 -4.95
C TYR A 25 -17.73 3.71 -4.97
N THR A 26 -18.05 2.42 -4.83
CA THR A 26 -17.05 1.34 -4.82
C THR A 26 -16.34 1.19 -6.17
N ALA A 27 -17.05 1.40 -7.28
CA ALA A 27 -16.45 1.40 -8.62
C ALA A 27 -15.29 2.40 -8.73
N GLY A 28 -15.34 3.49 -7.96
CA GLY A 28 -14.29 4.50 -7.90
C GLY A 28 -12.95 4.02 -7.35
N PHE A 29 -12.86 2.83 -6.73
CA PHE A 29 -11.60 2.28 -6.19
C PHE A 29 -10.89 1.33 -7.16
N PHE A 30 -11.55 0.91 -8.25
CA PHE A 30 -11.05 -0.06 -9.20
C PHE A 30 -10.80 0.54 -10.61
N PRO A 31 -9.73 0.11 -11.31
CA PRO A 31 -8.63 -0.71 -10.78
C PRO A 31 -7.81 0.07 -9.73
N PRO A 32 -7.05 -0.64 -8.87
CA PRO A 32 -6.07 -0.01 -7.99
C PRO A 32 -5.11 0.87 -8.80
N THR A 33 -4.67 1.99 -8.23
CA THR A 33 -3.87 2.96 -8.98
C THR A 33 -2.97 3.81 -8.09
N ILE A 34 -1.76 4.10 -8.59
CA ILE A 34 -0.87 5.11 -8.02
C ILE A 34 -1.25 6.49 -8.58
N LEU A 35 -1.81 7.33 -7.71
CA LEU A 35 -2.18 8.70 -8.00
C LEU A 35 -0.98 9.63 -7.79
N ASN A 36 -0.70 10.52 -8.74
CA ASN A 36 0.18 11.66 -8.52
C ASN A 36 -0.69 12.83 -8.03
N VAL A 37 -0.59 13.16 -6.75
CA VAL A 37 -1.42 14.21 -6.12
C VAL A 37 -0.84 15.59 -6.42
N THR A 38 0.48 15.70 -6.31
CA THR A 38 1.28 16.87 -6.65
C THR A 38 2.73 16.42 -6.82
N ASP A 39 3.59 17.28 -7.37
CA ASP A 39 5.02 16.99 -7.58
C ASP A 39 5.67 16.33 -6.35
N GLY A 40 6.11 15.09 -6.52
CA GLY A 40 6.78 14.30 -5.48
C GLY A 40 5.86 13.68 -4.42
N VAL A 41 4.53 13.75 -4.55
CA VAL A 41 3.58 13.13 -3.60
C VAL A 41 2.64 12.18 -4.33
N TYR A 42 2.73 10.91 -3.96
CA TYR A 42 2.01 9.82 -4.60
C TYR A 42 1.19 9.02 -3.59
N VAL A 43 0.01 8.54 -4.01
CA VAL A 43 -0.90 7.76 -3.16
C VAL A 43 -1.31 6.47 -3.85
N ALA A 44 -1.14 5.34 -3.18
CA ALA A 44 -1.59 4.04 -3.63
C ALA A 44 -3.06 3.82 -3.23
N ARG A 45 -4.00 4.08 -4.14
CA ARG A 45 -5.44 3.95 -3.87
C ARG A 45 -5.98 2.62 -4.36
N GLY A 46 -6.75 1.94 -3.50
CA GLY A 46 -7.49 0.72 -3.85
C GLY A 46 -6.65 -0.55 -3.85
N TYR A 47 -5.38 -0.48 -3.44
CA TYR A 47 -4.53 -1.66 -3.25
C TYR A 47 -4.83 -2.36 -1.92
N ASN A 48 -5.11 -1.59 -0.87
CA ASN A 48 -5.34 -2.05 0.49
C ASN A 48 -6.62 -1.40 1.07
N ARG A 49 -6.96 -1.70 2.32
CA ARG A 49 -7.97 -0.94 3.08
C ARG A 49 -7.54 0.50 3.35
N ASP A 50 -6.25 0.72 3.58
CA ASP A 50 -5.62 2.02 3.73
C ASP A 50 -5.10 2.56 2.37
N ASN A 51 -4.46 3.74 2.40
CA ASN A 51 -3.86 4.34 1.22
C ASN A 51 -2.40 4.72 1.50
N PRO A 52 -1.43 3.81 1.34
CA PRO A 52 -0.04 4.13 1.60
C PRO A 52 0.42 5.30 0.72
N VAL A 53 1.06 6.30 1.33
CA VAL A 53 1.57 7.49 0.64
C VAL A 53 3.08 7.38 0.48
N LEU A 54 3.59 7.75 -0.70
CA LEU A 54 5.01 7.90 -0.96
C LEU A 54 5.33 9.37 -1.26
N ILE A 55 6.23 9.95 -0.48
CA ILE A 55 6.77 11.29 -0.73
C ILE A 55 8.21 11.13 -1.21
N GLU A 56 8.49 11.68 -2.39
CA GLU A 56 9.82 11.77 -2.97
C GLU A 56 10.52 13.04 -2.50
N GLY A 57 11.33 12.92 -1.44
CA GLY A 57 12.18 13.99 -0.97
C GLY A 57 13.47 14.15 -1.77
N THR A 58 14.21 15.22 -1.46
CA THR A 58 15.55 15.47 -2.01
C THR A 58 16.59 14.46 -1.50
N GLY A 59 16.48 14.05 -0.22
CA GLY A 59 17.42 13.14 0.44
C GLY A 59 17.00 11.66 0.48
N GLY A 60 15.81 11.33 -0.03
CA GLY A 60 15.27 9.97 -0.01
C GLY A 60 13.74 9.96 0.03
N LEU A 61 13.17 8.81 0.37
CA LEU A 61 11.74 8.56 0.35
C LEU A 61 11.15 8.62 1.75
N ILE A 62 9.91 9.09 1.86
CA ILE A 62 9.11 8.99 3.09
C ILE A 62 7.87 8.18 2.74
N VAL A 63 7.58 7.15 3.53
CA VAL A 63 6.36 6.35 3.42
C VAL A 63 5.42 6.75 4.56
N ILE A 64 4.15 6.98 4.27
CA ILE A 64 3.13 7.20 5.29
C ILE A 64 2.14 6.05 5.22
N ASP A 65 1.88 5.42 6.38
CA ASP A 65 0.98 4.28 6.54
C ASP A 65 1.30 3.12 5.56
N PRO A 66 2.31 2.28 5.85
CA PRO A 66 2.83 1.27 4.92
C PRO A 66 1.89 0.09 4.61
N GLY A 67 0.63 0.12 5.01
CA GLY A 67 -0.32 -0.94 4.69
C GLY A 67 -0.60 -1.94 5.82
N GLU A 68 -1.62 -2.76 5.56
CA GLU A 68 -2.25 -3.66 6.54
C GLU A 68 -1.51 -4.97 6.79
N SER A 69 -0.56 -5.33 5.93
CA SER A 69 0.23 -6.55 6.05
C SER A 69 1.45 -6.50 5.13
N ILE A 70 2.40 -7.41 5.36
CA ILE A 70 3.58 -7.58 4.50
C ILE A 70 3.16 -7.88 3.04
N PRO A 71 2.30 -8.87 2.74
CA PRO A 71 1.92 -9.15 1.35
C PRO A 71 1.23 -7.96 0.65
N ALA A 72 0.36 -7.24 1.37
CA ALA A 72 -0.31 -6.06 0.83
C ALA A 72 0.68 -4.93 0.52
N ALA A 73 1.62 -4.69 1.43
CA ALA A 73 2.69 -3.71 1.26
C ALA A 73 3.64 -4.04 0.10
N GLU A 74 3.94 -5.32 -0.15
CA GLU A 74 4.75 -5.75 -1.29
C GLU A 74 4.10 -5.39 -2.63
N VAL A 75 2.79 -5.60 -2.76
CA VAL A 75 2.02 -5.21 -3.95
C VAL A 75 2.08 -3.70 -4.17
N VAL A 76 1.96 -2.91 -3.11
CA VAL A 76 2.05 -1.45 -3.19
C VAL A 76 3.46 -0.98 -3.56
N LYS A 77 4.50 -1.56 -2.95
CA LYS A 77 5.90 -1.23 -3.26
C LYS A 77 6.23 -1.51 -4.73
N GLU A 78 5.74 -2.63 -5.25
CA GLU A 78 5.88 -2.98 -6.66
C GLU A 78 5.12 -1.99 -7.57
N ALA A 79 3.89 -1.62 -7.22
CA ALA A 79 3.14 -0.62 -7.99
C ALA A 79 3.86 0.73 -8.04
N TYR A 80 4.47 1.17 -6.94
CA TYR A 80 5.32 2.36 -6.92
C TYR A 80 6.57 2.21 -7.80
N ASN A 81 7.25 1.07 -7.75
CA ASN A 81 8.40 0.79 -8.63
C ASN A 81 8.01 0.87 -10.11
N GLN A 82 6.91 0.23 -10.50
CA GLN A 82 6.40 0.26 -11.87
C GLN A 82 6.04 1.68 -12.32
N LYS A 83 5.39 2.46 -11.44
CA LYS A 83 4.96 3.82 -11.78
C LYS A 83 6.12 4.83 -11.80
N LEU A 84 7.13 4.63 -10.97
CA LEU A 84 8.16 5.63 -10.65
C LEU A 84 9.58 5.17 -10.99
N ASN A 85 9.73 4.32 -12.00
CA ASN A 85 11.02 3.86 -12.53
C ASN A 85 11.92 3.26 -11.44
N ASN A 86 11.44 2.20 -10.78
CA ASN A 86 12.13 1.48 -9.70
C ASN A 86 12.67 2.43 -8.63
N ILE A 87 11.80 3.31 -8.12
CA ILE A 87 12.19 4.42 -7.24
C ILE A 87 12.95 3.95 -6.00
N PHE A 88 12.61 2.77 -5.45
CA PHE A 88 13.27 2.22 -4.26
C PHE A 88 14.70 1.73 -4.53
N ASP A 89 15.09 1.49 -5.79
CA ASP A 89 16.49 1.18 -6.16
C ASP A 89 17.35 2.45 -6.23
N ARG A 90 16.70 3.60 -6.47
CA ARG A 90 17.37 4.89 -6.69
C ARG A 90 17.44 5.74 -5.44
N LYS A 91 16.48 5.58 -4.52
CA LYS A 91 16.35 6.42 -3.32
C LYS A 91 16.04 5.54 -2.10
N PRO A 92 16.81 5.66 -1.01
CA PRO A 92 16.53 4.93 0.23
C PRO A 92 15.28 5.49 0.90
N VAL A 93 14.55 4.65 1.62
CA VAL A 93 13.50 5.10 2.55
C VAL A 93 14.17 5.70 3.78
N LYS A 94 13.88 6.96 4.07
CA LYS A 94 14.46 7.71 5.19
C LYS A 94 13.57 7.70 6.42
N ALA A 95 12.26 7.74 6.20
CA ALA A 95 11.29 7.71 7.28
C ALA A 95 10.04 6.94 6.88
N ILE A 96 9.43 6.31 7.88
CA ILE A 96 8.06 5.81 7.83
C ILE A 96 7.27 6.57 8.89
N ILE A 97 6.13 7.13 8.50
CA ILE A 97 5.23 7.87 9.39
C ILE A 97 3.97 7.03 9.60
N TYR A 98 3.62 6.76 10.84
CA TYR A 98 2.30 6.21 11.20
C TYR A 98 1.38 7.35 11.58
N THR A 99 0.28 7.51 10.85
CA THR A 99 -0.72 8.55 11.16
C THR A 99 -1.45 8.25 12.45
N HIS A 100 -1.75 6.98 12.71
CA HIS A 100 -2.39 6.48 13.93
C HIS A 100 -2.21 4.97 14.12
N HIS A 101 -2.53 4.45 15.30
CA HIS A 101 -2.41 3.03 15.65
C HIS A 101 -3.64 2.21 15.25
N HIS A 102 -3.74 1.85 13.97
CA HIS A 102 -4.61 0.79 13.48
C HIS A 102 -3.83 -0.21 12.63
N ASP A 103 -4.27 -1.47 12.66
CA ASP A 103 -3.66 -2.60 11.95
C ASP A 103 -3.46 -2.30 10.46
N CYS A 104 -4.42 -1.61 9.83
CA CYS A 104 -4.32 -1.30 8.41
C CYS A 104 -3.23 -0.28 8.04
N HIS A 105 -2.63 0.41 9.00
CA HIS A 105 -1.64 1.46 8.73
C HIS A 105 -0.21 1.04 9.07
N ILE A 106 0.01 0.05 9.94
CA ILE A 106 1.32 -0.15 10.58
C ILE A 106 2.02 -1.46 10.22
N HIS A 107 1.29 -2.50 9.81
CA HIS A 107 1.85 -3.85 9.71
C HIS A 107 2.70 -4.11 8.44
N GLY A 108 2.62 -3.22 7.44
CA GLY A 108 3.43 -3.32 6.23
C GLY A 108 4.85 -2.74 6.33
N ALA A 109 5.23 -2.14 7.47
CA ALA A 109 6.42 -1.30 7.57
C ALA A 109 7.73 -1.98 7.17
N SER A 110 7.92 -3.25 7.51
CA SER A 110 9.14 -3.99 7.22
C SER A 110 9.43 -4.18 5.72
N VAL A 111 8.42 -4.00 4.85
CA VAL A 111 8.59 -4.04 3.40
C VAL A 111 9.33 -2.81 2.88
N PHE A 112 9.17 -1.67 3.55
CA PHE A 112 9.78 -0.39 3.16
C PHE A 112 11.02 -0.06 3.98
N ALA A 113 11.07 -0.49 5.24
CA ALA A 113 12.13 -0.15 6.17
C ALA A 113 13.46 -0.87 5.88
N ASP A 114 14.55 -0.19 6.19
CA ASP A 114 15.89 -0.74 6.36
C ASP A 114 16.47 -0.34 7.73
N ASN A 115 17.73 -0.71 8.00
CA ASN A 115 18.40 -0.40 9.27
C ASN A 115 18.60 1.11 9.54
N ASN A 116 18.40 1.97 8.54
CA ASN A 116 18.59 3.42 8.64
C ASN A 116 17.26 4.19 8.51
N THR A 117 16.14 3.48 8.49
CA THR A 117 14.80 4.08 8.36
C THR A 117 14.30 4.53 9.72
N GLU A 118 13.99 5.82 9.85
CA GLU A 118 13.36 6.37 11.04
C GLU A 118 11.87 6.01 11.08
N ILE A 119 11.35 5.63 12.26
CA ILE A 119 9.92 5.40 12.46
C ILE A 119 9.37 6.56 13.29
N ILE A 120 8.43 7.31 12.72
CA ILE A 120 7.80 8.48 13.33
C ILE A 120 6.34 8.13 13.63
N ALA A 121 5.92 8.30 14.87
CA ALA A 121 4.55 8.05 15.33
C ALA A 121 4.16 9.06 16.41
N HIS A 122 2.87 9.15 16.71
CA HIS A 122 2.40 9.90 17.87
C HIS A 122 2.74 9.18 19.19
N GLU A 123 2.76 9.93 20.30
CA GLU A 123 2.86 9.37 21.66
C GLU A 123 1.65 8.51 22.05
#